data_AF-A0A7K4C856-F1
#
_entry.id   AF-A0A7K4C856-F1
#
_cell.length_a   1.000
_cell.length_b   1.000
_cell.length_c   1.000
_cell.angle_alpha   90.00
_cell.angle_beta   90.00
_cell.angle_gamma   90.00
#
_symmetry.space_group_name_H-M   'P 1'
#
loop_
_entity.id
_entity.type
_entity.pdbx_description
1 polymer ?
#
loop_
_entity_poly.entity_id
_entity_poly.type
_entity_poly.pdbx_seq_one_letter_code
_entity_poly.pdbx_strand_id
1 'polypeptide(L)'
;MGKRTYNSDIQRYLNLKNGSLSRGNALGYFKAINYLGIPEEQIEDLDLYKLGKMEYEMEIQEIEKSKKMSSLEKSLSLNVDTNRFDKPYKKERDLKFYQWGHEIYQRDDKRATDEKRRLLSEYYPNRFGPNGKTPSYDLSHRVVNKIFDSIIKNTKKRYNLN
;
A
#
# COMPACT_ATOMS: atom_id res chain seq x y z
N MET A 1 25.00 -26.24 0.29
CA MET A 1 24.50 -27.25 -0.67
C MET A 1 23.35 -27.98 -0.01
N GLY A 2 22.15 -27.99 -0.61
CA GLY A 2 20.98 -28.61 -0.01
C GLY A 2 19.81 -28.73 -0.97
N LYS A 3 19.99 -29.37 -2.13
CA LYS A 3 18.88 -29.82 -2.95
C LYS A 3 18.38 -31.15 -2.37
N ARG A 4 17.51 -31.09 -1.35
CA ARG A 4 16.61 -32.22 -1.07
C ARG A 4 15.62 -32.27 -2.23
N THR A 5 15.84 -33.21 -3.12
CA THR A 5 15.02 -33.42 -4.31
C THR A 5 13.65 -33.95 -3.88
N TYR A 6 12.58 -33.25 -4.26
CA TYR A 6 11.15 -33.64 -4.19
C TYR A 6 10.85 -35.11 -4.52
N ASN A 7 11.77 -35.77 -5.21
CA ASN A 7 11.74 -37.19 -5.55
C ASN A 7 11.76 -38.14 -4.31
N SER A 8 12.37 -37.72 -3.20
CA SER A 8 12.38 -38.54 -1.97
C SER A 8 11.03 -38.58 -1.28
N ASP A 9 10.23 -37.53 -1.42
CA ASP A 9 8.93 -37.44 -0.76
C ASP A 9 7.92 -38.33 -1.50
N ILE A 10 7.91 -38.30 -2.83
CA ILE A 10 7.07 -39.18 -3.68
C ILE A 10 7.35 -40.67 -3.41
N GLN A 11 8.63 -41.05 -3.32
CA GLN A 11 9.04 -42.42 -2.96
C GLN A 11 8.65 -42.83 -1.54
N ARG A 12 8.57 -41.87 -0.60
CA ARG A 12 8.12 -42.12 0.77
C ARG A 12 6.60 -42.32 0.84
N TYR A 13 5.83 -41.64 -0.03
CA TYR A 13 4.38 -41.77 -0.12
C TYR A 13 3.93 -43.12 -0.69
N LEU A 14 4.60 -43.65 -1.73
CA LEU A 14 4.28 -44.96 -2.32
C LEU A 14 4.52 -46.15 -1.36
N ASN A 15 5.33 -45.95 -0.30
CA ASN A 15 5.65 -46.98 0.70
C ASN A 15 4.69 -47.00 1.91
N LEU A 16 3.73 -46.07 2.03
CA LEU A 16 2.79 -45.99 3.16
C LEU A 16 1.56 -46.89 2.98
N LYS A 17 1.77 -48.14 2.54
CA LYS A 17 0.69 -49.11 2.29
C LYS A 17 0.03 -49.69 3.55
N ASN A 18 0.47 -49.30 4.75
CA ASN A 18 -0.08 -49.81 6.02
C ASN A 18 0.01 -48.75 7.11
N GLY A 19 -1.14 -48.14 7.46
CA GLY A 19 -1.27 -47.38 8.71
C GLY A 19 -1.89 -46.00 8.55
N SER A 20 -3.14 -45.89 8.98
CA SER A 20 -3.84 -44.67 9.42
C SER A 20 -3.54 -43.38 8.65
N LEU A 21 -4.48 -42.99 7.77
CA LEU A 21 -4.50 -41.72 7.05
C LEU A 21 -4.46 -40.52 8.02
N SER A 22 -3.29 -39.90 8.17
CA SER A 22 -3.17 -38.60 8.84
C SER A 22 -3.56 -37.48 7.86
N ARG A 23 -4.18 -36.39 8.34
CA ARG A 23 -4.61 -35.22 7.52
C ARG A 23 -3.52 -34.72 6.56
N GLY A 24 -2.24 -34.76 6.94
CA GLY A 24 -1.12 -34.35 6.09
C GLY A 24 -0.93 -35.19 4.81
N ASN A 25 -1.50 -36.39 4.71
CA ASN A 25 -1.41 -37.24 3.52
C ASN A 25 -2.42 -36.86 2.43
N ALA A 26 -3.57 -36.26 2.76
CA ALA A 26 -4.65 -36.02 1.80
C ALA A 26 -4.31 -34.90 0.81
N LEU A 27 -3.92 -33.73 1.33
CA LEU A 27 -3.47 -32.60 0.50
C LEU A 27 -2.25 -32.97 -0.38
N GLY A 28 -1.31 -33.73 0.19
CA GLY A 28 -0.14 -34.23 -0.54
C GLY A 28 -0.52 -35.16 -1.70
N TYR A 29 -1.45 -36.10 -1.43
CA TYR A 29 -1.99 -37.00 -2.44
C TYR A 29 -2.71 -36.24 -3.56
N PHE A 30 -3.60 -35.30 -3.21
CA PHE A 30 -4.27 -34.44 -4.19
C PHE A 30 -3.29 -33.66 -5.07
N LYS A 31 -2.25 -33.05 -4.47
CA LYS A 31 -1.21 -32.30 -5.22
C LYS A 31 -0.42 -33.24 -6.15
N ALA A 32 -0.11 -34.45 -5.72
CA ALA A 32 0.62 -35.44 -6.52
C ALA A 32 -0.21 -35.95 -7.71
N ILE A 33 -1.48 -36.30 -7.49
CA ILE A 33 -2.41 -36.72 -8.54
C ILE A 33 -2.58 -35.65 -9.62
N ASN A 34 -2.80 -34.38 -9.21
CA ASN A 34 -2.91 -33.26 -10.15
C ASN A 34 -1.60 -33.02 -10.91
N TYR A 35 -0.45 -33.12 -10.25
CA TYR A 35 0.85 -32.97 -10.91
C TYR A 35 1.08 -34.04 -11.98
N LEU A 36 0.64 -35.26 -11.73
CA LEU A 36 0.73 -36.38 -12.68
C LEU A 36 -0.34 -36.33 -13.78
N GLY A 37 -1.32 -35.41 -13.68
CA GLY A 37 -2.40 -35.27 -14.66
C GLY A 37 -3.34 -36.48 -14.72
N ILE A 38 -3.43 -37.25 -13.63
CA ILE A 38 -4.28 -38.43 -13.58
C ILE A 38 -5.75 -37.96 -13.52
N PRO A 39 -6.61 -38.41 -14.45
CA PRO A 39 -8.01 -38.02 -14.47
C PRO A 39 -8.77 -38.67 -13.29
N GLU A 40 -9.80 -37.99 -12.80
CA GLU A 40 -10.47 -38.35 -11.52
C GLU A 40 -11.06 -39.77 -11.54
N GLU A 41 -11.47 -40.25 -12.71
CA GLU A 41 -12.01 -41.59 -12.93
C GLU A 41 -10.99 -42.71 -12.75
N GLN A 42 -9.69 -42.39 -12.76
CA GLN A 42 -8.58 -43.34 -12.64
C GLN A 42 -7.90 -43.30 -11.26
N ILE A 43 -8.46 -42.54 -10.31
CA ILE A 43 -7.89 -42.40 -8.97
C ILE A 43 -8.35 -43.58 -8.10
N GLU A 44 -7.40 -44.36 -7.61
CA GLU A 44 -7.67 -45.50 -6.71
C GLU A 44 -8.28 -45.04 -5.38
N ASP A 45 -7.63 -44.10 -4.69
CA ASP A 45 -8.11 -43.56 -3.40
C ASP A 45 -8.92 -42.27 -3.57
N LEU A 46 -10.12 -42.38 -4.15
CA LEU A 46 -10.98 -41.23 -4.47
C LEU A 46 -11.38 -40.41 -3.22
N ASP A 47 -11.61 -41.06 -2.08
CA ASP A 47 -11.97 -40.38 -0.83
C ASP A 47 -10.81 -39.53 -0.29
N LEU A 48 -9.59 -40.03 -0.44
CA LEU A 48 -8.37 -39.30 -0.05
C LEU A 48 -8.13 -38.09 -0.96
N TYR A 49 -8.36 -38.26 -2.26
CA TYR A 49 -8.28 -37.18 -3.24
C TYR A 49 -9.31 -36.07 -2.94
N LYS A 50 -10.57 -36.44 -2.67
CA LYS A 50 -11.63 -35.48 -2.32
C LYS A 50 -11.32 -34.72 -1.04
N LEU A 51 -10.80 -35.38 -0.02
CA LEU A 51 -10.39 -34.73 1.23
C LEU A 51 -9.24 -33.73 0.96
N GLY A 52 -8.24 -34.12 0.18
CA GLY A 52 -7.12 -33.25 -0.19
C GLY A 52 -7.53 -32.05 -1.06
N LYS A 53 -8.50 -32.24 -1.96
CA LYS A 53 -9.10 -31.17 -2.76
C LYS A 53 -9.79 -30.13 -1.87
N MET A 54 -10.59 -30.58 -0.91
CA MET A 54 -11.29 -29.70 0.03
C MET A 54 -10.29 -28.92 0.90
N GLU A 55 -9.22 -29.57 1.38
CA GLU A 55 -8.15 -28.90 2.13
C GLU A 55 -7.43 -27.84 1.29
N TYR A 56 -7.16 -28.13 0.00
CA TYR A 56 -6.56 -27.18 -0.93
C TYR A 56 -7.46 -25.96 -1.17
N GLU A 57 -8.75 -26.18 -1.36
CA GLU A 57 -9.73 -25.10 -1.53
C GLU A 57 -9.81 -24.18 -0.30
N MET A 58 -9.74 -24.74 0.91
CA MET A 58 -9.66 -23.95 2.14
C MET A 58 -8.36 -23.13 2.23
N GLU A 59 -7.21 -23.73 1.88
CA GLU A 59 -5.89 -23.04 1.86
C GLU A 59 -5.93 -21.83 0.91
N ILE A 60 -6.54 -21.99 -0.28
CA ILE A 60 -6.72 -20.89 -1.23
C ILE A 60 -7.64 -19.80 -0.67
N GLN A 61 -8.76 -20.16 -0.03
CA GLN A 61 -9.68 -19.18 0.56
C GLN A 61 -9.02 -18.38 1.71
N GLU A 62 -8.19 -19.00 2.53
CA GLU A 62 -7.44 -18.31 3.59
C GLU A 62 -6.38 -17.36 3.02
N ILE A 63 -5.67 -17.76 1.96
CA ILE A 63 -4.73 -16.89 1.24
C ILE A 63 -5.48 -15.70 0.61
N GLU A 64 -6.66 -15.90 0.05
CA GLU A 64 -7.47 -14.80 -0.49
C GLU A 64 -8.02 -13.88 0.60
N LYS A 65 -8.51 -14.43 1.71
CA LYS A 65 -8.96 -13.64 2.87
C LYS A 65 -7.82 -12.82 3.45
N SER A 66 -6.63 -13.39 3.61
CA SER A 66 -5.45 -12.66 4.12
C SER A 66 -5.00 -11.56 3.15
N LYS A 67 -5.03 -11.79 1.83
CA LYS A 67 -4.78 -10.75 0.83
C LYS A 67 -5.81 -9.61 0.89
N LYS A 68 -7.10 -9.94 1.05
CA LYS A 68 -8.18 -8.95 1.23
C LYS A 68 -8.02 -8.16 2.53
N MET A 69 -7.68 -8.81 3.64
CA MET A 69 -7.39 -8.17 4.92
C MET A 69 -6.19 -7.23 4.83
N SER A 70 -5.08 -7.66 4.22
CA SER A 70 -3.92 -6.78 3.97
C SER A 70 -4.28 -5.57 3.10
N SER A 71 -5.15 -5.74 2.10
CA SER A 71 -5.62 -4.62 1.27
C SER A 71 -6.53 -3.66 2.05
N LEU A 72 -7.40 -4.19 2.90
CA LEU A 72 -8.26 -3.42 3.81
C LEU A 72 -7.44 -2.67 4.87
N GLU A 73 -6.43 -3.30 5.45
CA GLU A 73 -5.50 -2.67 6.41
C GLU A 73 -4.66 -1.57 5.76
N LYS A 74 -4.19 -1.77 4.52
CA LYS A 74 -3.57 -0.69 3.73
C LYS A 74 -4.54 0.45 3.43
N SER A 75 -5.80 0.13 3.14
CA SER A 75 -6.83 1.13 2.88
C SER A 75 -7.26 1.86 4.16
N LEU A 76 -7.26 1.18 5.30
CA LEU A 76 -7.58 1.75 6.62
C LEU A 76 -6.43 2.62 7.13
N SER A 77 -5.18 2.17 7.03
CA SER A 77 -4.00 3.00 7.36
C SER A 77 -3.90 4.24 6.48
N LEU A 78 -4.23 4.15 5.18
CA LEU A 78 -4.33 5.33 4.30
C LEU A 78 -5.49 6.28 4.67
N ASN A 79 -6.55 5.78 5.32
CA ASN A 79 -7.72 6.58 5.70
C ASN A 79 -7.69 7.11 7.15
N VAL A 80 -6.86 6.53 8.03
CA VAL A 80 -6.72 7.01 9.42
C VAL A 80 -5.81 8.26 9.48
N ASP A 81 -4.92 8.47 8.51
CA ASP A 81 -3.86 9.50 8.66
C ASP A 81 -4.04 10.84 7.93
N THR A 82 -5.11 11.12 7.16
CA THR A 82 -5.11 12.41 6.40
C THR A 82 -6.41 13.19 6.19
N ASN A 83 -7.62 12.73 6.54
CA ASN A 83 -8.81 13.44 5.98
C ASN A 83 -10.03 13.70 6.85
N ARG A 84 -10.11 13.26 8.12
CA ARG A 84 -11.32 13.53 8.93
C ARG A 84 -11.25 14.76 9.84
N PHE A 85 -10.06 15.23 10.21
CA PHE A 85 -9.91 16.44 11.03
C PHE A 85 -9.49 17.69 10.22
N ASP A 86 -9.04 17.56 8.97
CA ASP A 86 -8.29 18.62 8.29
C ASP A 86 -9.15 19.70 7.59
N LYS A 87 -10.46 19.49 7.44
CA LYS A 87 -11.32 20.40 6.65
C LYS A 87 -11.47 21.82 7.25
N PRO A 88 -11.77 22.01 8.56
CA PRO A 88 -11.81 23.35 9.14
C PRO A 88 -10.42 24.00 9.20
N TYR A 89 -9.38 23.26 9.59
CA TYR A 89 -8.01 23.76 9.68
C TYR A 89 -7.43 24.16 8.33
N LYS A 90 -7.77 23.45 7.24
CA LYS A 90 -7.31 23.79 5.89
C LYS A 90 -7.76 25.17 5.44
N LYS A 91 -9.02 25.55 5.70
CA LYS A 91 -9.52 26.88 5.32
C LYS A 91 -8.82 27.98 6.11
N GLU A 92 -8.73 27.84 7.43
CA GLU A 92 -8.09 28.84 8.29
C GLU A 92 -6.59 28.99 7.94
N ARG A 93 -5.90 27.87 7.74
CA ARG A 93 -4.49 27.84 7.35
C ARG A 93 -4.27 28.46 5.97
N ASP A 94 -5.08 28.12 4.98
CA ASP A 94 -4.97 28.70 3.63
C ASP A 94 -5.25 30.22 3.67
N LEU A 95 -6.20 30.69 4.49
CA LEU A 95 -6.48 32.13 4.68
C LEU A 95 -5.34 32.86 5.39
N LYS A 96 -4.77 32.31 6.47
CA LYS A 96 -3.60 32.87 7.14
C LYS A 96 -2.41 32.94 6.18
N PHE A 97 -2.15 31.86 5.45
CA PHE A 97 -1.11 31.85 4.42
C PHE A 97 -1.33 32.93 3.35
N TYR A 98 -2.57 33.16 2.92
CA TYR A 98 -2.89 34.25 1.98
C TYR A 98 -2.61 35.62 2.58
N GLN A 99 -3.02 35.88 3.83
CA GLN A 99 -2.82 37.17 4.49
C GLN A 99 -1.34 37.56 4.53
N TRP A 100 -0.47 36.66 4.96
CA TRP A 100 0.97 36.91 5.00
C TRP A 100 1.62 36.86 3.61
N GLY A 101 1.18 35.93 2.77
CA GLY A 101 1.80 35.69 1.48
C GLY A 101 1.44 36.74 0.44
N HIS A 102 0.31 37.43 0.56
CA HIS A 102 -0.13 38.43 -0.41
C HIS A 102 0.85 39.62 -0.50
N GLU A 103 1.46 40.01 0.62
CA GLU A 103 2.42 41.12 0.70
C GLU A 103 3.72 40.86 -0.06
N ILE A 104 4.13 39.59 -0.15
CA ILE A 104 5.40 39.18 -0.79
C ILE A 104 5.20 38.46 -2.12
N TYR A 105 3.96 38.19 -2.50
CA TYR A 105 3.62 37.36 -3.66
C TYR A 105 4.21 37.91 -4.97
N GLN A 106 4.15 39.23 -5.21
CA GLN A 106 4.66 39.84 -6.44
C GLN A 106 6.17 40.09 -6.46
N ARG A 107 6.87 39.77 -5.36
CA ARG A 107 8.29 40.05 -5.21
C ARG A 107 9.11 38.84 -5.64
N ASP A 108 10.06 39.05 -6.54
CA ASP A 108 10.96 38.01 -7.08
C ASP A 108 12.42 38.14 -6.60
N ASP A 109 12.67 39.00 -5.61
CA ASP A 109 13.99 39.13 -5.02
C ASP A 109 14.35 37.91 -4.13
N LYS A 110 15.65 37.71 -3.88
CA LYS A 110 16.15 36.57 -3.10
C LYS A 110 15.54 36.53 -1.69
N ARG A 111 15.43 37.69 -1.03
CA ARG A 111 14.87 37.77 0.33
C ARG A 111 13.40 37.39 0.33
N ALA A 112 12.63 37.85 -0.67
CA ALA A 112 11.24 37.44 -0.84
C ALA A 112 11.11 35.93 -1.09
N THR A 113 12.03 35.34 -1.86
CA THR A 113 12.02 33.89 -2.12
C THR A 113 12.31 33.08 -0.84
N ASP A 114 13.25 33.53 -0.02
CA ASP A 114 13.56 32.90 1.27
C ASP A 114 12.37 33.00 2.23
N GLU A 115 11.68 34.15 2.25
CA GLU A 115 10.47 34.32 3.05
C GLU A 115 9.30 33.44 2.55
N LYS A 116 9.16 33.30 1.22
CA LYS A 116 8.20 32.34 0.62
C LYS A 116 8.51 30.91 1.07
N ARG A 117 9.78 30.50 1.15
CA ARG A 117 10.16 29.17 1.69
C ARG A 117 9.74 29.02 3.13
N ARG A 118 10.03 30.04 3.97
CA ARG A 118 9.66 30.06 5.39
C ARG A 118 8.15 29.82 5.56
N LEU A 119 7.33 30.59 4.86
CA LEU A 119 5.86 30.45 4.89
C LEU A 119 5.37 29.10 4.36
N LEU A 120 5.97 28.57 3.29
CA LEU A 120 5.62 27.23 2.78
C LEU A 120 5.90 26.14 3.81
N SER A 121 7.05 26.19 4.48
CA SER A 121 7.42 25.23 5.52
C SER A 121 6.57 25.37 6.79
N GLU A 122 6.20 26.60 7.15
CA GLU A 122 5.36 26.89 8.33
C GLU A 122 3.90 26.44 8.14
N TYR A 123 3.29 26.79 7.00
CA TYR A 123 1.86 26.52 6.74
C TYR A 123 1.60 25.20 6.03
N TYR A 124 2.62 24.57 5.42
CA TYR A 124 2.47 23.26 4.80
C TYR A 124 3.65 22.33 5.18
N PRO A 125 3.89 22.08 6.48
CA PRO A 125 5.07 21.37 6.97
C PRO A 125 5.18 19.94 6.42
N ASN A 126 4.04 19.24 6.27
CA ASN A 126 4.00 17.89 5.72
C ASN A 126 4.47 17.80 4.25
N ARG A 127 4.42 18.92 3.52
CA ARG A 127 4.83 18.98 2.12
C ARG A 127 6.19 19.67 1.96
N PHE A 128 6.37 20.84 2.58
CA PHE A 128 7.53 21.70 2.35
C PHE A 128 8.40 21.91 3.59
N GLY A 129 8.04 21.33 4.74
CA GLY A 129 8.89 21.36 5.93
C GLY A 129 10.14 20.49 5.76
N PRO A 130 11.04 20.47 6.77
CA PRO A 130 12.32 19.76 6.65
C PRO A 130 12.19 18.26 6.38
N ASN A 131 11.15 17.64 6.95
CA ASN A 131 10.80 16.23 6.74
C ASN A 131 9.59 16.08 5.80
N GLY A 132 9.27 17.11 5.03
CA GLY A 132 8.14 17.11 4.11
C GLY A 132 8.42 16.25 2.87
N LYS A 133 7.37 15.90 2.13
CA LYS A 133 7.51 15.14 0.86
C LYS A 133 8.38 15.84 -0.18
N THR A 134 8.48 17.16 -0.11
CA THR A 134 9.25 17.99 -1.04
C THR A 134 9.76 19.21 -0.26
N PRO A 135 10.83 19.05 0.55
CA PRO A 135 11.32 20.12 1.41
C PRO A 135 11.61 21.40 0.62
N SER A 136 11.21 22.55 1.16
CA SER A 136 11.34 23.84 0.44
C SER A 136 12.79 24.21 0.13
N TYR A 137 13.74 23.72 0.93
CA TYR A 137 15.17 23.99 0.75
C TYR A 137 15.76 23.31 -0.49
N ASP A 138 15.24 22.15 -0.88
CA ASP A 138 15.68 21.37 -2.05
C ASP A 138 15.17 21.96 -3.38
N LEU A 139 14.17 22.83 -3.31
CA LEU A 139 13.58 23.45 -4.49
C LEU A 139 14.48 24.58 -5.02
N SER A 140 14.45 24.85 -6.32
CA SER A 140 15.07 26.06 -6.87
C SER A 140 14.21 27.31 -6.60
N HIS A 141 14.81 28.50 -6.62
CA HIS A 141 14.08 29.76 -6.41
C HIS A 141 12.87 29.90 -7.35
N ARG A 142 13.06 29.58 -8.64
CA ARG A 142 11.99 29.63 -9.65
C ARG A 142 10.84 28.68 -9.33
N VAL A 143 11.13 27.50 -8.79
CA VAL A 143 10.11 26.51 -8.42
C VAL A 143 9.35 26.96 -7.18
N VAL A 144 10.05 27.51 -6.17
CA VAL A 144 9.42 28.09 -4.98
C VAL A 144 8.42 29.19 -5.36
N ASN A 145 8.82 30.16 -6.20
CA ASN A 145 7.93 31.24 -6.63
C ASN A 145 6.71 30.70 -7.35
N LYS A 146 6.88 29.76 -8.30
CA LYS A 146 5.74 29.15 -9.02
C LYS A 146 4.75 28.43 -8.09
N ILE A 147 5.25 27.68 -7.12
CA ILE A 147 4.42 26.95 -6.14
C ILE A 147 3.68 27.94 -5.26
N PHE A 148 4.40 28.92 -4.72
CA PHE A 148 3.83 29.97 -3.88
C PHE A 148 2.72 30.70 -4.62
N ASP A 149 2.97 31.08 -5.86
CA ASP A 149 2.02 31.84 -6.66
C ASP A 149 0.75 31.04 -6.96
N SER A 150 0.93 29.75 -7.26
CA SER A 150 -0.19 28.83 -7.49
C SER A 150 -1.07 28.72 -6.26
N ILE A 151 -0.48 28.63 -5.05
CA ILE A 151 -1.24 28.53 -3.80
C ILE A 151 -2.01 29.84 -3.57
N ILE A 152 -1.37 31.00 -3.68
CA ILE A 152 -2.04 32.30 -3.49
C ILE A 152 -3.20 32.48 -4.47
N LYS A 153 -2.99 32.22 -5.77
CA LYS A 153 -4.06 32.32 -6.80
C LYS A 153 -5.22 31.36 -6.51
N ASN A 154 -4.92 30.13 -6.15
CA ASN A 154 -5.94 29.12 -5.88
C ASN A 154 -6.73 29.46 -4.61
N THR A 155 -6.07 29.96 -3.57
CA THR A 155 -6.74 30.42 -2.34
C THR A 155 -7.63 31.62 -2.62
N LYS A 156 -7.14 32.60 -3.38
CA LYS A 156 -7.94 33.77 -3.84
C LYS A 156 -9.22 33.32 -4.55
N LYS A 157 -9.07 32.42 -5.54
CA LYS A 157 -10.20 31.87 -6.32
C LYS A 157 -11.15 31.03 -5.47
N ARG A 158 -10.63 30.19 -4.57
CA ARG A 158 -11.44 29.25 -3.76
C ARG A 158 -12.31 29.99 -2.74
N TYR A 159 -11.83 31.11 -2.21
CA TYR A 159 -12.50 31.84 -1.13
C TYR A 159 -13.04 33.21 -1.56
N ASN A 160 -13.04 33.51 -2.86
CA ASN A 160 -13.51 34.79 -3.42
C ASN A 160 -12.90 36.02 -2.70
N LEU A 161 -11.59 35.97 -2.47
CA LEU A 161 -10.86 37.08 -1.85
C LEU A 161 -10.57 38.14 -2.93
N ASN A 162 -10.77 39.42 -2.60
CA ASN A 162 -10.50 40.54 -3.52
C ASN A 162 -9.03 40.95 -3.51
#